data_AF-A0A4U6LMM2-F1
#
_entry.id   AF-A0A4U6LMM2-F1
#
_cell.length_a   1.000
_cell.length_b   1.000
_cell.length_c   1.000
_cell.angle_alpha   90.00
_cell.angle_beta   90.00
_cell.angle_gamma   90.00
#
_symmetry.space_group_name_H-M   'P 1'
#
loop_
_entity.id
_entity.type
_entity.pdbx_description
1 polymer ?
#
loop_
_entity_poly.entity_id
_entity_poly.type
_entity_poly.pdbx_seq_one_letter_code
_entity_poly.pdbx_strand_id
1 'polypeptide(L)' 'TVALAFDEGIVGLVGRLAEPINLADAQKHPSFKYIPSVKEERFRAFLGVPIIQRRQLLGVLVVQQRELRQYD' A
#
# COMPACT_ATOMS: atom_id res chain seq x y z
N THR A 1 10.41 -13.35 4.95
CA THR A 1 9.77 -12.52 3.91
C THR A 1 8.36 -12.23 4.38
N VAL A 2 7.91 -10.98 4.35
CA VAL A 2 6.51 -10.65 4.66
C VAL A 2 5.71 -10.86 3.38
N ALA A 3 4.62 -11.64 3.46
CA ALA A 3 3.70 -11.86 2.35
C ALA A 3 2.28 -11.53 2.83
N LEU A 4 1.59 -10.67 2.09
CA LEU A 4 0.15 -10.43 2.23
C LEU A 4 -0.55 -11.27 1.16
N ALA A 5 -1.72 -11.82 1.49
CA ALA A 5 -2.58 -12.34 0.45
C ALA A 5 -3.04 -11.18 -0.45
N PHE A 6 -3.34 -11.49 -1.72
CA PHE A 6 -3.65 -10.50 -2.76
C PHE A 6 -4.82 -9.57 -2.42
N ASP A 7 -5.65 -9.98 -1.47
CA ASP A 7 -6.89 -9.32 -1.06
C ASP A 7 -6.79 -8.67 0.32
N GLU A 8 -5.58 -8.59 0.87
CA GLU A 8 -5.36 -8.09 2.21
C GLU A 8 -4.63 -6.76 2.22
N GLY A 9 -5.17 -5.80 2.98
CA GLY A 9 -4.55 -4.50 3.15
C GLY A 9 -4.83 -3.54 1.99
N ILE A 10 -4.33 -2.31 2.13
CA ILE A 10 -4.36 -1.28 1.09
C ILE A 10 -3.52 -1.74 -0.13
N VAL A 11 -2.48 -2.55 0.10
CA VAL A 11 -1.65 -3.13 -0.95
C VAL A 11 -2.47 -4.06 -1.87
N GLY A 12 -3.32 -4.91 -1.29
CA GLY A 12 -4.23 -5.76 -2.08
C GLY A 12 -5.26 -4.94 -2.86
N LEU A 13 -5.74 -3.82 -2.29
CA LEU A 13 -6.65 -2.91 -2.96
C LEU A 13 -6.02 -2.27 -4.21
N VAL A 14 -4.76 -1.81 -4.11
CA VAL A 14 -3.98 -1.30 -5.25
C VAL A 14 -3.85 -2.36 -6.35
N GLY A 15 -3.59 -3.60 -5.96
CA GLY A 15 -3.51 -4.71 -6.90
C GLY A 15 -4.84 -5.00 -7.61
N ARG A 16 -5.95 -5.03 -6.86
CA ARG A 16 -7.29 -5.29 -7.42
C ARG A 16 -7.77 -4.19 -8.36
N LEU A 17 -7.56 -2.93 -7.97
CA LEU A 17 -8.00 -1.79 -8.77
C LEU A 17 -7.09 -1.57 -9.99
N ALA A 18 -5.87 -2.10 -9.97
CA ALA A 18 -4.85 -1.79 -10.97
C ALA A 18 -4.59 -0.27 -11.11
N GLU A 19 -4.82 0.46 -10.01
CA GLU A 19 -4.70 1.91 -9.92
C GLU A 19 -3.83 2.30 -8.71
N PRO A 20 -3.07 3.41 -8.80
CA PRO A 20 -2.30 3.91 -7.68
C PRO A 20 -3.21 4.46 -6.57
N ILE A 21 -2.86 4.21 -5.31
CA ILE A 21 -3.55 4.75 -4.13
C ILE A 21 -2.57 5.59 -3.32
N ASN A 22 -2.92 6.87 -3.12
CA ASN A 22 -2.13 7.85 -2.38
C ASN A 22 -2.93 8.38 -1.18
N LEU A 23 -2.54 7.96 0.02
CA LEU A 23 -3.22 8.28 1.28
C LEU A 23 -2.27 9.07 2.18
N ALA A 24 -2.75 10.18 2.72
CA ALA A 24 -2.01 10.95 3.73
C ALA A 24 -1.91 10.21 5.08
N ASP A 25 -2.89 9.35 5.37
CA ASP A 25 -2.96 8.56 6.59
C ASP A 25 -3.54 7.17 6.30
N ALA A 26 -2.66 6.20 6.07
CA ALA A 26 -3.01 4.81 5.81
C ALA A 26 -3.71 4.15 7.00
N GLN A 27 -3.36 4.53 8.24
CA GLN A 27 -3.92 3.90 9.44
C GLN A 27 -5.43 4.17 9.61
N LYS A 28 -5.92 5.25 9.00
CA LYS A 28 -7.35 5.60 8.99
C LYS A 28 -8.15 4.89 7.90
N HIS A 29 -7.49 4.22 6.96
CA HIS A 29 -8.19 3.55 5.87
C HIS A 29 -8.85 2.26 6.37
N PRO A 30 -10.12 1.98 6.05
CA PRO A 30 -10.82 0.78 6.54
C PRO A 30 -10.16 -0.53 6.10
N SER A 31 -9.47 -0.52 4.97
CA SER A 31 -8.69 -1.67 4.47
C SER A 31 -7.25 -1.72 5.01
N PHE A 32 -6.89 -0.91 6.01
CA PHE A 32 -5.55 -0.96 6.60
C PHE A 32 -5.34 -2.28 7.34
N LYS A 33 -4.27 -3.00 7.00
CA LYS A 33 -3.85 -4.20 7.71
C LYS A 33 -2.49 -3.95 8.33
N TYR A 34 -2.43 -3.97 9.65
CA TYR A 34 -1.20 -3.81 10.39
C TYR A 34 -0.35 -5.09 10.31
N ILE A 35 0.92 -4.95 9.90
CA ILE A 35 1.89 -6.05 9.90
C ILE A 35 3.00 -5.74 10.93
N PRO A 36 3.01 -6.43 12.08
CA PRO A 36 3.99 -6.16 13.15
C PRO A 36 5.44 -6.31 12.70
N SER A 37 5.69 -7.26 11.80
CA SER A 37 7.02 -7.60 11.28
C SER A 37 7.70 -6.48 10.49
N VAL A 38 6.91 -5.53 9.95
CA VAL A 38 7.42 -4.40 9.14
C VAL A 38 7.65 -3.15 10.01
N LYS A 39 7.21 -3.17 11.28
CA LYS A 39 7.31 -2.04 12.22
C LYS A 39 6.77 -0.72 11.63
N GLU A 40 5.66 -0.82 10.90
CA GLU A 40 5.06 0.29 10.15
C GLU A 40 4.35 1.34 11.03
N GLU A 41 4.35 1.18 12.35
CA GLU A 41 3.63 2.04 13.32
C GLU A 41 3.96 3.54 13.19
N ARG A 42 5.13 3.84 12.63
CA ARG A 42 5.65 5.21 12.47
C ARG A 42 5.30 5.85 11.13
N PHE A 43 4.77 5.10 10.17
CA PHE A 43 4.43 5.61 8.85
C PHE A 43 2.95 5.94 8.77
N ARG A 44 2.64 7.11 8.18
CA ARG A 44 1.27 7.60 8.01
C ARG A 44 0.93 7.74 6.54
N ALA A 45 1.78 8.43 5.78
CA ALA A 45 1.60 8.54 4.34
C ALA A 45 1.89 7.19 3.65
N PHE A 46 1.06 6.85 2.67
CA PHE A 46 1.15 5.66 1.86
C PHE A 46 0.91 5.99 0.39
N LEU A 47 1.81 5.56 -0.47
CA LEU A 47 1.63 5.53 -1.91
C LEU A 47 1.88 4.11 -2.40
N GLY A 48 0.83 3.45 -2.87
CA GLY A 48 0.93 2.16 -3.52
C GLY A 48 0.71 2.32 -5.01
N VAL A 49 1.62 1.80 -5.83
CA VAL A 49 1.56 1.84 -7.29
C VAL A 49 1.64 0.41 -7.84
N PRO A 50 0.69 -0.03 -8.67
CA PRO A 50 0.74 -1.37 -9.25
C PRO A 50 1.80 -1.43 -10.35
N ILE A 51 2.56 -2.53 -10.38
CA ILE A 51 3.50 -2.83 -11.44
C ILE A 51 2.81 -3.76 -12.43
N ILE A 52 2.40 -3.21 -13.57
CA ILE A 52 1.65 -3.94 -14.60
C ILE A 52 2.53 -4.14 -15.82
N GLN A 53 2.67 -5.38 -16.28
CA GLN A 53 3.35 -5.72 -17.52
C GLN A 53 2.49 -6.67 -18.34
N ARG A 54 2.27 -6.37 -19.63
CA ARG A 54 1.46 -7.20 -20.53
C ARG A 54 0.07 -7.53 -19.97
N ARG A 55 -0.59 -6.57 -19.32
CA ARG A 55 -1.91 -6.72 -18.64
C ARG A 55 -1.89 -7.72 -17.48
N GLN A 56 -0.71 -8.13 -17.01
CA GLN A 56 -0.55 -8.91 -15.79
C GLN A 56 0.01 -8.02 -14.69
N LEU A 57 -0.59 -8.13 -13.50
CA LEU A 57 -0.08 -7.50 -12.30
C LEU A 57 1.08 -8.32 -11.76
N LEU A 58 2.28 -7.73 -11.77
CA LEU A 58 3.50 -8.35 -11.27
C LEU A 58 3.68 -8.15 -9.76
N GLY A 59 3.09 -7.09 -9.21
CA GLY A 59 3.18 -6.74 -7.80
C GLY A 59 2.81 -5.28 -7.56
N VAL A 60 3.03 -4.81 -6.34
CA VAL A 60 2.75 -3.43 -5.93
C VAL A 60 4.02 -2.83 -5.32
N LEU A 61 4.43 -1.68 -5.83
CA LEU A 61 5.46 -0.86 -5.22
C LEU A 61 4.81 0.03 -4.16
N VAL A 62 5.34 0.00 -2.94
CA VAL A 62 4.82 0.79 -1.82
C VAL A 62 5.89 1.76 -1.34
N VAL A 63 5.51 3.03 -1.22
CA VAL A 63 6.31 4.08 -0.59
C VAL A 63 5.56 4.57 0.63
N GLN A 64 6.26 4.71 1.74
CA GLN A 64 5.69 5.15 3.01
C GLN A 64 6.56 6.23 3.65
N GLN A 65 5.91 7.20 4.29
CA GLN A 65 6.60 8.28 5.00
C GLN A 65 6.03 8.47 6.40
N ARG A 66 6.89 8.99 7.29
CA ARG A 66 6.52 9.27 8.69
C ARG A 66 5.71 10.57 8.82
N GLU A 67 5.90 11.49 7.87
CA GLU A 67 5.17 12.75 7.80
C GLU A 67 3.79 12.56 7.18
N LEU A 68 2.81 13.32 7.66
CA LEU A 68 1.48 13.42 7.08
C LEU A 68 1.55 14.29 5.82
N ARG A 69 1.63 13.66 4.66
CA ARG A 69 1.52 14.34 3.36
C ARG A 69 1.03 13.39 2.28
N GLN A 70 0.38 13.92 1.26
CA GLN A 70 0.20 13.20 0.00
C GLN A 70 1.42 13.45 -0.89
N TYR A 71 1.74 12.50 -1.77
CA TYR A 71 2.72 12.71 -2.83
C TYR A 71 2.05 13.48 -3.97
N ASP A 72 2.65 14.58 -4.42
CA ASP A 72 2.23 15.33 -5.63
C ASP A 72 2.88 14.74 -6.90
#